data_AF-A0A928DAC4-F1
#
_entry.id   AF-A0A928DAC4-F1
#
_cell.length_a   1.000
_cell.length_b   1.000
_cell.length_c   1.000
_cell.angle_alpha   90.00
_cell.angle_beta   90.00
_cell.angle_gamma   90.00
#
_symmetry.space_group_name_H-M   'P 1'
#
loop_
_entity.id
_entity.type
_entity.pdbx_description
1 polymer ?
#
loop_
_entity_poly.entity_id
_entity_poly.type
_entity_poly.pdbx_seq_one_letter_code
_entity_poly.pdbx_strand_id
1 'polypeptide(L)'
;MTMIKYDRKPRFQRLYSGLLGKALDAVFAVAALQLTVCAATVTLAPPSGTSTNVLALYAGETSVEIAGPGTVTLNPANTYTGGTTLSGGELRLSGVSPSGASPIGTGALVLSANAQVTGSGTLPNDITAGGNAYFSPDDKITLTGNSTISGTLYITNNTLEVADGNISANGLYLTEQDVPGYGNYLQSGGAVTLSGNLQLAYCKGSTTTFTMTGGSFDVGGENVLLYGNKGDATAVSHSTIDISGDAVMSNIGDLYVHQKNPSEATISANIHDGGRLGFEQAYHSGCHATVSLSIDGGTLANDYYHKSATRATQRSTWISASGVASVRVGPKGATFTTDNGAKAGTAHIARAITAEAGEAGETAKGLTFNSGSWAFAAAGNAYEGPTVIKDGAALFLDVNGTIPSTSTVTVGSGSELCAVGGNKTVSDLVLEKDAILGFGTSASTPYTLTVTGSLTLPAYAKIALYASNAPGADAVTAAGTYAVLKVPAACAAALAAVKWSCATASAGNTYTFSVATEGDTATLSMTIAA
;
A
#
# COMPACT_ATOMS: atom_id res chain seq x y z
N MET A 1 9.86 57.30 1.32
CA MET A 1 10.08 57.91 2.64
C MET A 1 11.44 58.61 2.62
N THR A 2 11.49 59.86 3.05
CA THR A 2 12.55 60.86 2.79
C THR A 2 13.93 60.44 3.33
N MET A 3 14.96 60.47 2.49
CA MET A 3 16.36 60.32 2.92
C MET A 3 16.84 61.59 3.64
N ILE A 4 17.33 61.45 4.88
CA ILE A 4 18.11 62.49 5.56
C ILE A 4 19.59 62.05 5.54
N LYS A 5 20.43 62.78 4.80
CA LYS A 5 21.89 62.71 4.90
C LYS A 5 22.34 63.40 6.19
N TYR A 6 23.17 62.74 7.00
CA TYR A 6 23.90 63.39 8.10
C TYR A 6 25.41 63.35 7.88
N ASP A 7 26.01 64.54 7.97
CA ASP A 7 27.41 64.86 7.75
C ASP A 7 28.26 64.55 9.00
N ARG A 8 29.51 64.10 8.80
CA ARG A 8 30.40 63.53 9.84
C ARG A 8 31.18 64.60 10.59
N LYS A 9 31.23 64.52 11.94
CA LYS A 9 32.33 65.09 12.76
C LYS A 9 32.90 64.05 13.75
N PRO A 10 34.21 64.08 14.08
CA PRO A 10 34.98 62.88 14.45
C PRO A 10 35.22 62.68 15.96
N ARG A 11 34.36 63.21 16.85
CA ARG A 11 34.61 63.15 18.32
C ARG A 11 33.81 62.11 19.10
N PHE A 12 33.03 61.25 18.44
CA PHE A 12 32.18 60.23 19.09
C PHE A 12 32.68 58.77 18.96
N GLN A 13 33.88 58.53 18.44
CA GLN A 13 34.33 57.17 18.07
C GLN A 13 34.74 56.24 19.23
N ARG A 14 34.81 56.71 20.49
CA ARG A 14 35.27 55.89 21.63
C ARG A 14 34.19 55.41 22.59
N LEU A 15 32.97 55.93 22.53
CA LEU A 15 31.83 55.41 23.32
C LEU A 15 30.89 54.48 22.53
N TYR A 16 31.04 54.42 21.20
CA TYR A 16 30.11 53.68 20.33
C TYR A 16 30.46 52.20 20.11
N SER A 17 31.66 51.71 20.43
CA SER A 17 32.01 50.29 20.19
C SER A 17 31.41 49.32 21.21
N GLY A 18 31.16 49.77 22.45
CA GLY A 18 30.60 48.92 23.51
C GLY A 18 29.08 48.90 23.55
N LEU A 19 28.44 50.05 23.30
CA LEU A 19 26.97 50.14 23.28
C LEU A 19 26.38 49.69 21.95
N LEU A 20 27.04 49.91 20.81
CA LEU A 20 26.50 49.45 19.53
C LEU A 20 26.69 47.93 19.35
N GLY A 21 27.70 47.29 19.95
CA GLY A 21 27.79 45.82 19.97
C GLY A 21 26.65 45.19 20.76
N LYS A 22 26.37 45.68 21.97
CA LYS A 22 25.27 45.18 22.81
C LYS A 22 23.89 45.65 22.37
N ALA A 23 23.79 46.80 21.70
CA ALA A 23 22.54 47.26 21.11
C ALA A 23 22.28 46.61 19.75
N LEU A 24 23.29 46.18 18.99
CA LEU A 24 23.05 45.34 17.80
C LEU A 24 22.60 43.94 18.26
N ASP A 25 23.25 43.37 19.28
CA ASP A 25 22.82 42.10 19.89
C ASP A 25 21.44 42.19 20.56
N ALA A 26 21.04 43.36 21.09
CA ALA A 26 19.71 43.58 21.68
C ALA A 26 18.64 44.08 20.69
N VAL A 27 19.01 44.70 19.57
CA VAL A 27 18.09 45.10 18.48
C VAL A 27 17.63 43.88 17.68
N PHE A 28 18.36 42.76 17.74
CA PHE A 28 17.88 41.47 17.22
C PHE A 28 16.92 40.72 18.17
N ALA A 29 16.62 41.25 19.36
CA ALA A 29 15.79 40.59 20.37
C ALA A 29 14.36 41.15 20.50
N VAL A 30 13.90 42.01 19.59
CA VAL A 30 12.52 42.54 19.61
C VAL A 30 11.81 42.21 18.29
N ALA A 31 10.64 41.61 18.44
CA ALA A 31 9.71 41.12 17.44
C ALA A 31 9.66 41.93 16.14
N ALA A 32 9.46 41.20 15.02
CA ALA A 32 9.04 41.71 13.72
C ALA A 32 10.11 42.42 12.84
N LEU A 33 10.99 41.66 12.18
CA LEU A 33 11.92 42.21 11.17
C LEU A 33 11.26 42.24 9.77
N GLN A 34 11.06 43.42 9.20
CA GLN A 34 10.87 43.62 7.75
C GLN A 34 12.21 44.10 7.18
N LEU A 35 12.79 43.34 6.24
CA LEU A 35 14.13 43.60 5.73
C LEU A 35 14.11 43.74 4.21
N THR A 36 14.56 44.89 3.70
CA THR A 36 14.89 45.08 2.28
C THR A 36 16.40 44.98 2.13
N VAL A 37 16.88 44.01 1.35
CA VAL A 37 18.32 43.68 1.24
C VAL A 37 18.79 43.78 -0.21
N CYS A 38 20.01 44.27 -0.41
CA CYS A 38 20.71 44.33 -1.70
C CYS A 38 22.05 43.58 -1.62
N ALA A 39 22.02 42.36 -1.08
CA ALA A 39 23.18 41.49 -0.89
C ALA A 39 22.92 40.18 -1.63
N ALA A 40 23.96 39.49 -2.10
CA ALA A 40 23.78 38.22 -2.79
C ALA A 40 23.23 37.12 -1.87
N THR A 41 23.61 37.15 -0.58
CA THR A 41 23.17 36.19 0.44
C THR A 41 22.87 36.91 1.76
N VAL A 42 21.80 36.48 2.44
CA VAL A 42 21.48 36.84 3.82
C VAL A 42 21.70 35.61 4.70
N THR A 43 22.60 35.70 5.69
CA THR A 43 22.84 34.63 6.64
C THR A 43 22.11 34.90 7.97
N LEU A 44 21.31 33.93 8.41
CA LEU A 44 20.57 33.92 9.67
C LEU A 44 21.16 32.84 10.58
N ALA A 45 21.73 33.27 11.71
CA ALA A 45 22.46 32.36 12.61
C ALA A 45 22.06 32.55 14.08
N PRO A 46 20.82 32.20 14.47
CA PRO A 46 20.41 32.23 15.87
C PRO A 46 21.27 31.28 16.71
N PRO A 47 21.73 31.71 17.91
CA PRO A 47 22.37 30.82 18.88
C PRO A 47 21.44 29.69 19.34
N SER A 48 22.04 28.63 19.90
CA SER A 48 21.31 27.46 20.41
C SER A 48 20.26 27.86 21.46
N GLY A 49 19.05 27.33 21.35
CA GLY A 49 17.94 27.62 22.28
C GLY A 49 17.31 29.00 22.08
N THR A 50 17.66 29.72 21.00
CA THR A 50 17.03 30.99 20.63
C THR A 50 16.29 30.84 19.31
N SER A 51 15.32 31.73 19.06
CA SER A 51 14.57 31.77 17.81
C SER A 51 14.65 33.15 17.17
N THR A 52 14.88 33.21 15.86
CA THR A 52 14.76 34.43 15.06
C THR A 52 13.50 34.37 14.21
N ASN A 53 12.65 35.39 14.29
CA ASN A 53 11.40 35.46 13.52
C ASN A 53 11.51 36.52 12.41
N VAL A 54 11.51 36.07 11.15
CA VAL A 54 11.58 36.93 9.96
C VAL A 54 10.19 37.09 9.38
N LEU A 55 9.61 38.29 9.50
CA LEU A 55 8.26 38.55 8.99
C LEU A 55 8.23 38.65 7.48
N ALA A 56 9.17 39.39 6.89
CA ALA A 56 9.26 39.55 5.45
C ALA A 56 10.67 39.94 5.02
N LEU A 57 11.18 39.22 4.03
CA LEU A 57 12.41 39.52 3.32
C LEU A 57 12.07 39.90 1.87
N TYR A 58 12.27 41.17 1.55
CA TYR A 58 12.07 41.75 0.21
C TYR A 58 13.43 41.95 -0.46
N ALA A 59 13.93 40.93 -1.16
CA ALA A 59 15.34 40.89 -1.53
C ALA A 59 15.65 40.41 -2.97
N GLY A 60 14.65 40.27 -3.86
CA GLY A 60 14.91 39.86 -5.26
C GLY A 60 15.69 38.54 -5.34
N GLU A 61 16.73 38.45 -6.16
CA GLU A 61 17.55 37.22 -6.37
C GLU A 61 18.44 36.81 -5.18
N THR A 62 18.33 37.49 -4.04
CA THR A 62 19.10 37.17 -2.83
C THR A 62 18.83 35.75 -2.35
N SER A 63 19.89 35.01 -2.03
CA SER A 63 19.78 33.70 -1.34
C SER A 63 19.70 33.87 0.17
N VAL A 64 19.10 32.92 0.86
CA VAL A 64 19.04 32.88 2.33
C VAL A 64 19.82 31.67 2.84
N GLU A 65 20.72 31.87 3.80
CA GLU A 65 21.43 30.82 4.50
C GLU A 65 21.01 30.79 5.98
N ILE A 66 20.61 29.64 6.49
CA ILE A 66 20.30 29.40 7.90
C ILE A 66 21.43 28.53 8.46
N ALA A 67 22.31 29.12 9.27
CA ALA A 67 23.59 28.50 9.67
C ALA A 67 23.77 28.33 11.19
N GLY A 68 22.95 28.99 12.01
CA GLY A 68 23.04 28.92 13.47
C GLY A 68 22.28 27.72 14.06
N PRO A 69 22.68 27.19 15.23
CA PRO A 69 22.03 26.02 15.84
C PRO A 69 20.66 26.30 16.48
N GLY A 70 20.18 27.55 16.46
CA GLY A 70 18.83 27.90 16.90
C GLY A 70 17.78 27.73 15.81
N THR A 71 16.58 28.23 16.07
CA THR A 71 15.43 28.13 15.15
C THR A 71 15.26 29.43 14.36
N VAL A 72 15.07 29.34 13.05
CA VAL A 72 14.65 30.46 12.21
C VAL A 72 13.20 30.24 11.77
N THR A 73 12.32 31.15 12.16
CA THR A 73 10.94 31.17 11.69
C THR A 73 10.82 32.10 10.48
N LEU A 74 10.41 31.56 9.34
CA LEU A 74 10.11 32.33 8.13
C LEU A 74 8.59 32.42 7.92
N ASN A 75 8.08 33.64 7.69
CA ASN A 75 6.65 33.89 7.51
C ASN A 75 6.24 34.05 6.04
N PRO A 76 4.95 33.88 5.70
CA PRO A 76 4.44 33.91 4.32
C PRO A 76 4.41 35.27 3.58
N ALA A 77 5.37 36.16 3.84
CA ALA A 77 5.53 37.45 3.15
C ALA A 77 6.92 37.62 2.52
N ASN A 78 7.72 36.56 2.49
CA ASN A 78 9.02 36.55 1.84
C ASN A 78 8.87 36.54 0.31
N THR A 79 9.65 37.39 -0.38
CA THR A 79 9.56 37.56 -1.85
C THR A 79 10.92 37.41 -2.55
N TYR A 80 11.93 36.92 -1.84
CA TYR A 80 13.21 36.59 -2.47
C TYR A 80 13.03 35.38 -3.40
N THR A 81 13.79 35.36 -4.49
CA THR A 81 13.74 34.34 -5.54
C THR A 81 15.00 33.48 -5.56
N GLY A 82 16.07 33.89 -4.84
CA GLY A 82 17.23 33.04 -4.58
C GLY A 82 16.88 31.83 -3.72
N GLY A 83 17.80 30.87 -3.65
CA GLY A 83 17.61 29.63 -2.89
C GLY A 83 17.71 29.84 -1.38
N THR A 84 17.13 28.91 -0.62
CA THR A 84 17.29 28.80 0.83
C THR A 84 18.19 27.63 1.15
N THR A 85 19.27 27.83 1.88
CA THR A 85 20.15 26.77 2.37
C THR A 85 20.05 26.67 3.88
N LEU A 86 19.62 25.53 4.39
CA LEU A 86 19.67 25.20 5.82
C LEU A 86 20.96 24.42 6.08
N SER A 87 22.01 25.11 6.53
CA SER A 87 23.33 24.56 6.84
C SER A 87 23.51 24.18 8.32
N GLY A 88 22.60 24.64 9.20
CA GLY A 88 22.53 24.24 10.61
C GLY A 88 21.24 24.73 11.28
N GLY A 89 20.89 24.15 12.43
CA GLY A 89 19.70 24.51 13.20
C GLY A 89 18.39 24.01 12.61
N GLU A 90 17.32 24.77 12.86
CA GLU A 90 15.93 24.40 12.52
C GLU A 90 15.30 25.51 11.67
N LEU A 91 14.63 25.14 10.57
CA LEU A 91 13.74 26.02 9.82
C LEU A 91 12.30 25.77 10.25
N ARG A 92 11.65 26.79 10.82
CA ARG A 92 10.24 26.74 11.19
C ARG A 92 9.38 27.52 10.21
N LEU A 93 8.36 26.86 9.66
CA LEU A 93 7.35 27.43 8.77
C LEU A 93 6.15 27.94 9.60
N SER A 94 5.71 29.18 9.40
CA SER A 94 4.65 29.77 10.24
C SER A 94 3.24 29.73 9.61
N GLY A 95 2.94 28.77 8.75
CA GLY A 95 1.64 28.56 8.11
C GLY A 95 1.59 28.98 6.64
N VAL A 96 0.42 28.85 6.02
CA VAL A 96 0.13 29.35 4.66
C VAL A 96 -0.33 30.81 4.71
N SER A 97 0.15 31.63 3.79
CA SER A 97 -0.49 32.92 3.49
C SER A 97 -1.94 32.68 3.03
N PRO A 98 -2.89 33.61 3.23
CA PRO A 98 -4.20 33.55 2.57
C PRO A 98 -4.11 33.42 1.03
N SER A 99 -2.97 33.77 0.45
CA SER A 99 -2.66 33.65 -0.98
C SER A 99 -2.04 32.31 -1.39
N GLY A 100 -1.81 31.38 -0.46
CA GLY A 100 -1.06 30.13 -0.71
C GLY A 100 0.45 30.31 -0.88
N ALA A 101 0.97 31.53 -0.65
CA ALA A 101 2.41 31.80 -0.75
C ALA A 101 3.21 30.96 0.25
N SER A 102 4.36 30.45 -0.23
CA SER A 102 5.30 29.70 0.60
C SER A 102 5.85 30.58 1.73
N PRO A 103 6.12 30.01 2.92
CA PRO A 103 6.83 30.71 3.99
C PRO A 103 8.26 31.08 3.60
N ILE A 104 8.85 30.36 2.64
CA ILE A 104 10.17 30.68 2.07
C ILE A 104 10.01 31.34 0.70
N GLY A 105 11.11 31.86 0.15
CA GLY A 105 11.12 32.44 -1.20
C GLY A 105 10.80 31.42 -2.28
N THR A 106 10.93 31.78 -3.56
CA THR A 106 10.58 30.85 -4.67
C THR A 106 11.73 29.95 -5.12
N GLY A 107 12.96 30.17 -4.67
CA GLY A 107 14.12 29.36 -5.03
C GLY A 107 14.17 28.01 -4.31
N ALA A 108 15.02 27.09 -4.74
CA ALA A 108 15.13 25.76 -4.14
C ALA A 108 15.51 25.80 -2.64
N LEU A 109 15.07 24.79 -1.89
CA LEU A 109 15.47 24.54 -0.50
C LEU A 109 16.55 23.45 -0.46
N VAL A 110 17.74 23.82 0.01
CA VAL A 110 18.85 22.88 0.20
C VAL A 110 19.01 22.59 1.69
N LEU A 111 18.96 21.32 2.06
CA LEU A 111 19.07 20.82 3.43
C LEU A 111 20.44 20.16 3.63
N SER A 112 21.19 20.60 4.65
CA SER A 112 22.35 19.86 5.13
C SER A 112 21.93 18.51 5.73
N ALA A 113 22.89 17.61 5.92
CA ALA A 113 22.63 16.33 6.57
C ALA A 113 22.04 16.54 7.98
N ASN A 114 20.90 15.91 8.25
CA ASN A 114 20.14 16.00 9.49
C ASN A 114 19.50 17.37 9.78
N ALA A 115 19.24 18.17 8.75
CA ALA A 115 18.49 19.41 8.89
C ALA A 115 17.01 19.13 9.22
N GLN A 116 16.42 20.01 10.04
CA GLN A 116 15.03 19.90 10.49
C GLN A 116 14.17 21.05 9.97
N VAL A 117 13.03 20.70 9.37
CA VAL A 117 11.97 21.62 8.94
C VAL A 117 10.73 21.36 9.79
N THR A 118 10.20 22.41 10.42
CA THR A 118 9.05 22.31 11.36
C THR A 118 7.96 23.30 11.03
N GLY A 119 6.87 23.31 11.80
CA GLY A 119 5.77 24.24 11.60
C GLY A 119 4.75 23.75 10.57
N SER A 120 4.09 24.67 9.88
CA SER A 120 3.05 24.33 8.89
C SER A 120 3.15 25.21 7.65
N GLY A 121 2.65 24.73 6.51
CA GLY A 121 2.64 25.52 5.27
C GLY A 121 2.82 24.69 3.99
N THR A 122 2.84 25.36 2.85
CA THR A 122 3.11 24.74 1.54
C THR A 122 4.51 25.10 1.04
N LEU A 123 5.26 24.10 0.60
CA LEU A 123 6.57 24.23 -0.04
C LEU A 123 6.43 23.86 -1.53
N PRO A 124 6.30 24.85 -2.43
CA PRO A 124 6.38 24.67 -3.88
C PRO A 124 7.82 24.55 -4.38
N ASN A 125 8.79 24.65 -3.47
CA ASN A 125 10.21 24.64 -3.78
C ASN A 125 10.70 23.23 -4.03
N ASP A 126 11.60 23.07 -4.99
CA ASP A 126 12.40 21.86 -5.06
C ASP A 126 13.28 21.75 -3.81
N ILE A 127 13.29 20.57 -3.19
CA ILE A 127 14.03 20.28 -1.97
C ILE A 127 15.15 19.30 -2.29
N THR A 128 16.38 19.60 -1.89
CA THR A 128 17.50 18.67 -1.99
C THR A 128 18.16 18.49 -0.63
N ALA A 129 18.29 17.25 -0.19
CA ALA A 129 19.05 16.89 1.02
C ALA A 129 20.20 15.96 0.65
N GLY A 130 21.43 16.37 1.00
CA GLY A 130 22.63 15.55 0.79
C GLY A 130 22.74 14.36 1.77
N GLY A 131 21.87 14.28 2.78
CA GLY A 131 21.80 13.21 3.76
C GLY A 131 20.36 13.04 4.26
N ASN A 132 20.19 12.72 5.54
CA ASN A 132 18.86 12.63 6.15
C ASN A 132 18.18 14.00 6.19
N ALA A 133 16.85 13.99 6.08
CA ALA A 133 16.00 15.17 6.24
C ALA A 133 14.91 14.88 7.27
N TYR A 134 14.63 15.85 8.14
CA TYR A 134 13.62 15.73 9.20
C TYR A 134 12.51 16.73 8.95
N PHE A 135 11.28 16.23 8.82
CA PHE A 135 10.08 17.05 8.83
C PHE A 135 9.31 16.77 10.12
N SER A 136 9.07 17.82 10.88
CA SER A 136 8.30 17.78 12.12
C SER A 136 7.15 18.80 12.02
N PRO A 137 6.08 18.47 11.27
CA PRO A 137 4.96 19.39 11.08
C PRO A 137 4.24 19.66 12.40
N ASP A 138 3.93 20.93 12.67
CA ASP A 138 3.06 21.33 13.78
C ASP A 138 1.60 20.94 13.52
N ASP A 139 1.21 20.87 12.24
CA ASP A 139 -0.12 20.45 11.78
C ASP A 139 0.02 19.73 10.42
N LYS A 140 0.32 20.49 9.37
CA LYS A 140 0.60 19.94 8.05
C LYS A 140 1.65 20.74 7.30
N ILE A 141 2.62 20.04 6.70
CA ILE A 141 3.51 20.58 5.68
C ILE A 141 3.14 19.91 4.36
N THR A 142 2.78 20.71 3.35
CA THR A 142 2.42 20.22 2.02
C THR A 142 3.57 20.48 1.04
N LEU A 143 4.04 19.45 0.37
CA LEU A 143 5.06 19.52 -0.67
C LEU A 143 4.38 19.51 -2.05
N THR A 144 4.67 20.52 -2.85
CA THR A 144 4.25 20.59 -4.27
C THR A 144 5.44 20.68 -5.22
N GLY A 145 6.64 21.02 -4.72
CA GLY A 145 7.90 20.88 -5.45
C GLY A 145 8.50 19.47 -5.33
N ASN A 146 9.49 19.15 -6.17
CA ASN A 146 10.15 17.85 -6.11
C ASN A 146 11.14 17.79 -4.94
N SER A 147 11.22 16.65 -4.26
CA SER A 147 12.13 16.42 -3.15
C SER A 147 13.08 15.26 -3.46
N THR A 148 14.38 15.53 -3.46
CA THR A 148 15.43 14.52 -3.60
C THR A 148 16.24 14.44 -2.31
N ILE A 149 16.12 13.34 -1.59
CA ILE A 149 16.73 13.12 -0.28
C ILE A 149 17.68 11.94 -0.43
N SER A 150 18.98 12.20 -0.34
CA SER A 150 19.99 11.14 -0.53
C SER A 150 20.02 10.15 0.65
N GLY A 151 19.54 10.57 1.83
CA GLY A 151 19.37 9.73 3.01
C GLY A 151 17.92 9.37 3.30
N THR A 152 17.63 9.09 4.57
CA THR A 152 16.28 8.77 5.03
C THR A 152 15.48 10.04 5.28
N LEU A 153 14.23 10.05 4.85
CA LEU A 153 13.23 11.06 5.21
C LEU A 153 12.57 10.65 6.53
N TYR A 154 12.68 11.49 7.55
CA TYR A 154 12.05 11.31 8.84
C TYR A 154 10.84 12.22 8.95
N ILE A 155 9.70 11.67 9.31
CA ILE A 155 8.50 12.42 9.66
C ILE A 155 8.21 12.13 11.11
N THR A 156 8.45 13.14 11.94
CA THR A 156 8.45 12.92 13.38
C THR A 156 7.17 13.35 14.06
N ASN A 157 6.37 14.27 13.51
CA ASN A 157 5.19 14.79 14.19
C ASN A 157 3.92 14.58 13.36
N ASN A 158 3.23 15.65 12.98
CA ASN A 158 1.93 15.54 12.30
C ASN A 158 2.10 15.13 10.82
N THR A 159 1.37 15.77 9.92
CA THR A 159 1.25 15.29 8.54
C THR A 159 2.28 15.94 7.63
N LEU A 160 3.10 15.13 6.95
CA LEU A 160 3.74 15.56 5.71
C LEU A 160 2.86 15.10 4.55
N GLU A 161 2.37 16.05 3.76
CA GLU A 161 1.57 15.80 2.58
C GLU A 161 2.39 15.97 1.31
N VAL A 162 2.28 15.02 0.39
CA VAL A 162 2.75 15.16 -0.99
C VAL A 162 1.54 15.34 -1.88
N ALA A 163 1.33 16.57 -2.34
CA ALA A 163 0.17 16.94 -3.15
C ALA A 163 0.45 16.76 -4.65
N ASP A 164 1.45 17.46 -5.19
CA ASP A 164 1.79 17.40 -6.62
C ASP A 164 3.26 17.06 -6.88
N GLY A 165 4.12 17.22 -5.88
CA GLY A 165 5.56 17.00 -6.00
C GLY A 165 5.92 15.51 -6.00
N ASN A 166 7.14 15.20 -6.43
CA ASN A 166 7.68 13.84 -6.28
C ASN A 166 8.65 13.76 -5.10
N ILE A 167 8.71 12.61 -4.40
CA ILE A 167 9.77 12.34 -3.42
C ILE A 167 10.63 11.17 -3.90
N SER A 168 11.94 11.38 -3.96
CA SER A 168 12.93 10.31 -4.04
C SER A 168 13.73 10.29 -2.75
N ALA A 169 13.69 9.20 -1.98
CA ALA A 169 14.43 9.06 -0.72
C ALA A 169 15.10 7.70 -0.59
N ASN A 170 16.16 7.60 0.23
CA ASN A 170 16.73 6.28 0.53
C ASN A 170 15.79 5.45 1.39
N GLY A 171 14.98 6.07 2.24
CA GLY A 171 13.95 5.42 3.03
C GLY A 171 13.00 6.45 3.59
N LEU A 172 11.86 6.01 4.11
CA LEU A 172 10.89 6.85 4.79
C LEU A 172 10.61 6.27 6.16
N TYR A 173 10.65 7.11 7.17
CA TYR A 173 10.42 6.70 8.54
C TYR A 173 9.43 7.61 9.24
N LEU A 174 8.32 7.03 9.70
CA LEU A 174 7.24 7.73 10.40
C LEU A 174 7.35 7.43 11.89
N THR A 175 7.84 8.38 12.70
CA THR A 175 7.84 8.35 14.18
C THR A 175 8.64 9.53 14.74
N GLU A 176 8.36 9.95 15.96
CA GLU A 176 9.33 10.66 16.80
C GLU A 176 10.54 9.76 17.10
N GLN A 177 11.75 10.34 17.06
CA GLN A 177 12.93 9.75 17.68
C GLN A 177 12.75 9.87 19.22
N ASP A 178 12.60 8.74 19.91
CA ASP A 178 12.60 8.62 21.39
C ASP A 178 11.40 9.18 22.20
N VAL A 179 10.27 9.55 21.56
CA VAL A 179 9.03 9.95 22.27
C VAL A 179 7.78 9.23 21.69
N PRO A 180 6.80 8.81 22.51
CA PRO A 180 5.55 8.20 22.03
C PRO A 180 4.64 9.20 21.30
N GLY A 181 4.37 8.94 20.02
CA GLY A 181 3.18 9.44 19.33
C GLY A 181 3.45 10.30 18.10
N TYR A 182 2.66 10.02 17.06
CA TYR A 182 2.46 10.79 15.83
C TYR A 182 3.61 10.78 14.80
N GLY A 183 3.21 10.59 13.55
CA GLY A 183 4.04 10.46 12.36
C GLY A 183 3.11 10.05 11.23
N ASN A 184 2.49 11.03 10.57
CA ASN A 184 1.54 10.77 9.49
C ASN A 184 2.13 11.16 8.15
N TYR A 185 1.90 10.29 7.16
CA TYR A 185 2.20 10.59 5.78
C TYR A 185 0.93 10.56 4.97
N LEU A 186 0.72 11.62 4.18
CA LEU A 186 -0.38 11.68 3.23
C LEU A 186 0.18 11.88 1.84
N GLN A 187 -0.17 10.99 0.92
CA GLN A 187 0.05 11.19 -0.49
C GLN A 187 -1.30 11.42 -1.17
N SER A 188 -1.50 12.64 -1.64
CA SER A 188 -2.71 13.03 -2.39
C SER A 188 -2.48 13.14 -3.89
N GLY A 189 -1.21 13.16 -4.32
CA GLY A 189 -0.79 13.04 -5.72
C GLY A 189 0.73 12.85 -5.84
N GLY A 190 1.30 13.13 -7.01
CA GLY A 190 2.73 12.91 -7.29
C GLY A 190 3.20 11.45 -7.17
N ALA A 191 4.50 11.23 -7.34
CA ALA A 191 5.13 9.92 -7.17
C ALA A 191 6.17 9.93 -6.05
N VAL A 192 6.21 8.84 -5.29
CA VAL A 192 7.18 8.61 -4.23
C VAL A 192 7.94 7.35 -4.55
N THR A 193 9.27 7.43 -4.54
CA THR A 193 10.15 6.31 -4.81
C THR A 193 11.16 6.19 -3.70
N LEU A 194 11.20 5.03 -3.06
CA LEU A 194 12.21 4.69 -2.08
C LEU A 194 13.26 3.76 -2.69
N SER A 195 14.48 3.84 -2.18
CA SER A 195 15.54 2.85 -2.46
C SER A 195 15.92 2.03 -1.23
N GLY A 196 15.03 2.00 -0.24
CA GLY A 196 15.20 1.41 1.08
C GLY A 196 13.83 1.37 1.77
N ASN A 197 13.80 0.97 3.04
CA ASN A 197 12.54 0.61 3.68
C ASN A 197 11.62 1.80 3.94
N LEU A 198 10.31 1.54 3.88
CA LEU A 198 9.31 2.34 4.58
C LEU A 198 9.15 1.77 5.99
N GLN A 199 9.38 2.58 7.01
CA GLN A 199 9.20 2.16 8.39
C GLN A 199 8.09 2.99 9.03
N LEU A 200 7.02 2.32 9.45
CA LEU A 200 5.80 2.99 9.93
C LEU A 200 5.84 3.23 11.43
N ALA A 201 6.52 2.40 12.21
CA ALA A 201 6.66 2.62 13.65
C ALA A 201 7.89 1.88 14.20
N TYR A 202 8.42 2.42 15.30
CA TYR A 202 9.53 1.85 16.07
C TYR A 202 9.42 2.13 17.56
N CYS A 203 8.69 3.20 17.92
CA CYS A 203 8.62 3.70 19.28
C CYS A 203 7.42 3.15 20.05
N LYS A 204 7.49 3.34 21.37
CA LYS A 204 6.52 2.84 22.34
C LYS A 204 5.15 3.46 22.09
N GLY A 205 4.08 2.66 21.98
CA GLY A 205 2.73 3.22 21.92
C GLY A 205 2.44 3.96 20.61
N SER A 206 3.27 3.80 19.58
CA SER A 206 3.15 4.56 18.35
C SER A 206 1.95 4.08 17.55
N THR A 207 1.09 5.04 17.22
CA THR A 207 0.11 4.90 16.13
C THR A 207 0.56 5.77 14.98
N THR A 208 0.67 5.19 13.79
CA THR A 208 1.07 5.91 12.57
C THR A 208 0.13 5.59 11.44
N THR A 209 -0.15 6.61 10.64
CA THR A 209 -1.03 6.46 9.48
C THR A 209 -0.26 6.85 8.24
N PHE A 210 -0.22 5.94 7.29
CA PHE A 210 0.24 6.18 5.94
C PHE A 210 -0.98 6.14 5.03
N THR A 211 -1.37 7.28 4.48
CA THR A 211 -2.57 7.42 3.64
C THR A 211 -2.16 7.77 2.22
N MET A 212 -2.76 7.09 1.25
CA MET A 212 -2.69 7.44 -0.16
C MET A 212 -4.11 7.60 -0.70
N THR A 213 -4.42 8.77 -1.25
CA THR A 213 -5.69 9.03 -1.97
C THR A 213 -5.50 9.19 -3.47
N GLY A 214 -4.24 9.25 -3.92
CA GLY A 214 -3.84 9.26 -5.31
C GLY A 214 -2.33 9.12 -5.46
N GLY A 215 -1.85 9.10 -6.72
CA GLY A 215 -0.42 8.99 -7.01
C GLY A 215 0.17 7.58 -6.85
N SER A 216 1.49 7.48 -6.97
CA SER A 216 2.21 6.20 -6.89
C SER A 216 3.26 6.20 -5.78
N PHE A 217 3.35 5.11 -5.02
CA PHE A 217 4.38 4.89 -4.01
C PHE A 217 5.10 3.57 -4.31
N ASP A 218 6.35 3.68 -4.75
CA ASP A 218 7.23 2.55 -5.08
C ASP A 218 8.25 2.37 -3.95
N VAL A 219 8.19 1.22 -3.26
CA VAL A 219 9.12 0.89 -2.16
C VAL A 219 10.47 0.36 -2.69
N GLY A 220 10.68 0.38 -4.00
CA GLY A 220 11.97 0.11 -4.63
C GLY A 220 12.40 -1.35 -4.62
N GLY A 221 11.53 -2.26 -4.20
CA GLY A 221 11.83 -3.67 -3.97
C GLY A 221 12.17 -3.98 -2.51
N GLU A 222 12.02 -3.00 -1.62
CA GLU A 222 12.37 -3.05 -0.20
C GLU A 222 11.11 -3.29 0.65
N ASN A 223 11.22 -3.19 1.96
CA ASN A 223 10.18 -3.65 2.86
C ASN A 223 9.38 -2.50 3.47
N VAL A 224 8.13 -2.81 3.83
CA VAL A 224 7.35 -2.02 4.76
C VAL A 224 7.48 -2.65 6.13
N LEU A 225 8.09 -1.93 7.06
CA LEU A 225 8.51 -2.44 8.35
C LEU A 225 7.73 -1.80 9.48
N LEU A 226 7.24 -2.64 10.40
CA LEU A 226 6.83 -2.25 11.73
C LEU A 226 7.67 -3.01 12.75
N TYR A 227 8.42 -2.26 13.55
CA TYR A 227 9.18 -2.82 14.67
C TYR A 227 8.50 -2.45 15.98
N GLY A 228 7.93 -3.47 16.60
CA GLY A 228 7.51 -3.47 17.98
C GLY A 228 8.68 -3.32 18.94
N ASN A 229 8.45 -2.52 19.99
CA ASN A 229 9.50 -2.05 20.87
C ASN A 229 10.14 -3.18 21.74
N LYS A 230 11.44 -3.03 22.02
CA LYS A 230 12.22 -3.81 22.98
C LYS A 230 12.26 -3.07 24.32
N GLY A 231 11.37 -3.41 25.26
CA GLY A 231 11.60 -3.01 26.67
C GLY A 231 10.38 -2.81 27.57
N ASP A 232 9.15 -2.76 27.04
CA ASP A 232 7.93 -2.65 27.83
C ASP A 232 6.89 -3.68 27.38
N ALA A 233 6.33 -4.44 28.32
CA ALA A 233 5.34 -5.48 28.08
C ALA A 233 3.91 -4.93 27.85
N THR A 234 3.70 -3.62 28.01
CA THR A 234 2.38 -2.95 27.89
C THR A 234 2.20 -2.13 26.62
N ALA A 235 3.26 -1.95 25.82
CA ALA A 235 3.26 -1.02 24.70
C ALA A 235 2.65 -1.63 23.43
N VAL A 236 1.51 -1.12 22.98
CA VAL A 236 0.84 -1.53 21.74
C VAL A 236 1.27 -0.62 20.59
N SER A 237 1.59 -1.19 19.42
CA SER A 237 1.94 -0.42 18.23
C SER A 237 1.00 -0.76 17.08
N HIS A 238 0.29 0.23 16.56
CA HIS A 238 -0.66 0.04 15.46
C HIS A 238 -0.29 0.96 14.32
N SER A 239 -0.01 0.42 13.14
CA SER A 239 0.13 1.23 11.94
C SER A 239 -0.99 0.92 10.96
N THR A 240 -1.54 1.98 10.39
CA THR A 240 -2.54 1.89 9.34
C THR A 240 -1.90 2.31 8.02
N ILE A 241 -2.05 1.47 7.00
CA ILE A 241 -1.83 1.81 5.60
C ILE A 241 -3.22 1.96 4.99
N ASP A 242 -3.56 3.13 4.48
CA ASP A 242 -4.88 3.42 3.94
C ASP A 242 -4.75 3.88 2.49
N ILE A 243 -5.31 3.13 1.54
CA ILE A 243 -5.08 3.32 0.10
C ILE A 243 -6.42 3.40 -0.61
N SER A 244 -6.67 4.51 -1.27
CA SER A 244 -7.93 4.80 -1.95
C SER A 244 -7.80 5.60 -3.23
N GLY A 245 -8.89 5.71 -3.99
CA GLY A 245 -8.91 6.45 -5.25
C GLY A 245 -8.09 5.73 -6.33
N ASP A 246 -7.27 6.47 -7.06
CA ASP A 246 -6.34 5.91 -8.06
C ASP A 246 -4.94 5.61 -7.50
N ALA A 247 -4.79 5.65 -6.16
CA ALA A 247 -3.53 5.41 -5.48
C ALA A 247 -2.99 3.99 -5.74
N VAL A 248 -1.68 3.92 -6.04
CA VAL A 248 -0.96 2.65 -6.23
C VAL A 248 0.27 2.59 -5.34
N MET A 249 0.23 1.73 -4.32
CA MET A 249 1.41 1.34 -3.54
C MET A 249 1.94 0.01 -4.07
N SER A 250 3.20 -0.05 -4.49
CA SER A 250 3.73 -1.20 -5.23
C SER A 250 5.19 -1.52 -4.91
N ASN A 251 5.66 -2.64 -5.48
CA ASN A 251 7.06 -3.06 -5.40
C ASN A 251 7.57 -3.18 -3.95
N ILE A 252 6.68 -3.61 -3.05
CA ILE A 252 7.01 -3.98 -1.68
C ILE A 252 7.50 -5.43 -1.69
N GLY A 253 8.69 -5.67 -1.15
CA GLY A 253 9.14 -7.03 -0.83
C GLY A 253 8.27 -7.59 0.30
N ASP A 254 8.65 -7.32 1.54
CA ASP A 254 7.92 -7.80 2.69
C ASP A 254 7.09 -6.71 3.37
N LEU A 255 5.84 -7.03 3.69
CA LEU A 255 5.09 -6.37 4.76
C LEU A 255 5.43 -7.08 6.08
N TYR A 256 6.36 -6.51 6.85
CA TYR A 256 7.01 -7.19 7.96
C TYR A 256 6.69 -6.54 9.30
N VAL A 257 6.21 -7.37 10.24
CA VAL A 257 5.99 -6.99 11.64
C VAL A 257 6.89 -7.79 12.56
N HIS A 258 7.64 -7.12 13.43
CA HIS A 258 8.43 -7.79 14.47
C HIS A 258 8.06 -7.30 15.85
N GLN A 259 7.71 -8.19 16.76
CA GLN A 259 7.29 -7.84 18.11
C GLN A 259 8.05 -8.67 19.15
N LYS A 260 8.97 -8.04 19.88
CA LYS A 260 9.86 -8.77 20.81
C LYS A 260 9.23 -9.07 22.17
N ASN A 261 8.19 -8.32 22.55
CA ASN A 261 7.54 -8.36 23.87
C ASN A 261 6.11 -8.91 23.79
N PRO A 262 5.46 -9.31 24.91
CA PRO A 262 4.10 -9.87 24.89
C PRO A 262 2.99 -8.88 24.48
N SER A 263 3.34 -7.63 24.19
CA SER A 263 2.40 -6.61 23.71
C SER A 263 2.08 -6.76 22.22
N GLU A 264 0.97 -6.15 21.79
CA GLU A 264 0.45 -6.26 20.43
C GLU A 264 1.16 -5.31 19.45
N ALA A 265 1.43 -5.81 18.25
CA ALA A 265 1.93 -5.00 17.14
C ALA A 265 1.17 -5.37 15.87
N THR A 266 0.53 -4.38 15.26
CA THR A 266 -0.34 -4.62 14.11
C THR A 266 -0.05 -3.66 12.98
N ILE A 267 0.06 -4.21 11.77
CA ILE A 267 -0.18 -3.43 10.56
C ILE A 267 -1.58 -3.77 10.04
N SER A 268 -2.40 -2.74 9.86
CA SER A 268 -3.70 -2.83 9.19
C SER A 268 -3.61 -2.12 7.85
N ALA A 269 -3.76 -2.85 6.74
CA ALA A 269 -3.80 -2.26 5.41
C ALA A 269 -5.24 -2.24 4.88
N ASN A 270 -5.79 -1.04 4.72
CA ASN A 270 -7.11 -0.78 4.18
C ASN A 270 -6.98 -0.38 2.71
N ILE A 271 -7.70 -1.05 1.82
CA ILE A 271 -7.65 -0.84 0.38
C ILE A 271 -9.08 -0.64 -0.11
N HIS A 272 -9.47 0.57 -0.47
CA HIS A 272 -10.86 0.85 -0.81
C HIS A 272 -11.00 1.80 -1.99
N ASP A 273 -12.21 1.89 -2.56
CA ASP A 273 -12.56 2.89 -3.58
C ASP A 273 -11.55 3.01 -4.74
N GLY A 274 -11.09 1.87 -5.28
CA GLY A 274 -10.15 1.81 -6.41
C GLY A 274 -8.67 1.69 -6.03
N GLY A 275 -8.31 1.96 -4.77
CA GLY A 275 -6.94 1.91 -4.29
C GLY A 275 -6.27 0.56 -4.56
N ARG A 276 -4.94 0.55 -4.75
CA ARG A 276 -4.18 -0.64 -5.09
C ARG A 276 -2.95 -0.82 -4.19
N LEU A 277 -2.82 -2.00 -3.60
CA LEU A 277 -1.66 -2.41 -2.80
C LEU A 277 -1.00 -3.63 -3.42
N GLY A 278 0.29 -3.55 -3.69
CA GLY A 278 1.12 -4.63 -4.24
C GLY A 278 2.30 -4.98 -3.36
N PHE A 279 2.38 -6.23 -2.87
CA PHE A 279 3.52 -6.73 -2.09
C PHE A 279 3.88 -8.19 -2.44
N GLU A 280 5.14 -8.58 -2.18
CA GLU A 280 5.62 -9.95 -2.41
C GLU A 280 5.08 -10.89 -1.33
N GLN A 281 5.34 -10.56 -0.05
CA GLN A 281 4.99 -11.40 1.09
C GLN A 281 4.59 -10.56 2.30
N ALA A 282 3.89 -11.18 3.24
CA ALA A 282 3.61 -10.60 4.54
C ALA A 282 4.08 -11.56 5.63
N TYR A 283 4.86 -11.04 6.57
CA TYR A 283 5.54 -11.84 7.58
C TYR A 283 5.41 -11.18 8.95
N HIS A 284 5.24 -12.00 9.98
CA HIS A 284 5.32 -11.55 11.36
C HIS A 284 6.29 -12.41 12.17
N SER A 285 6.96 -11.82 13.14
CA SER A 285 7.73 -12.56 14.14
C SER A 285 7.47 -12.05 15.54
N GLY A 286 7.49 -12.98 16.50
CA GLY A 286 7.25 -12.67 17.91
C GLY A 286 5.80 -12.89 18.37
N CYS A 287 5.53 -12.60 19.64
CA CYS A 287 4.22 -12.83 20.25
C CYS A 287 3.27 -11.70 19.88
N HIS A 288 2.04 -12.02 19.44
CA HIS A 288 0.96 -11.05 19.14
C HIS A 288 1.30 -10.00 18.05
N ALA A 289 2.15 -10.36 17.08
CA ALA A 289 2.34 -9.59 15.86
C ALA A 289 1.32 -10.00 14.80
N THR A 290 0.60 -9.05 14.21
CA THR A 290 -0.44 -9.33 13.21
C THR A 290 -0.33 -8.40 12.01
N VAL A 291 -0.55 -8.95 10.81
CA VAL A 291 -0.85 -8.18 9.61
C VAL A 291 -2.30 -8.44 9.25
N SER A 292 -3.12 -7.40 9.12
CA SER A 292 -4.51 -7.53 8.69
C SER A 292 -4.72 -6.72 7.43
N LEU A 293 -5.51 -7.26 6.51
CA LEU A 293 -5.92 -6.57 5.29
C LEU A 293 -7.43 -6.31 5.37
N SER A 294 -7.88 -5.15 4.94
CA SER A 294 -9.29 -4.86 4.67
C SER A 294 -9.44 -4.30 3.26
N ILE A 295 -10.40 -4.82 2.50
CA ILE A 295 -10.56 -4.48 1.09
C ILE A 295 -12.02 -4.16 0.79
N ASP A 296 -12.33 -2.92 0.39
CA ASP A 296 -13.68 -2.46 0.05
C ASP A 296 -13.70 -1.67 -1.27
N GLY A 297 -13.80 -2.37 -2.39
CA GLY A 297 -13.71 -1.82 -3.75
C GLY A 297 -12.27 -1.59 -4.21
N GLY A 298 -11.28 -2.13 -3.48
CA GLY A 298 -9.85 -2.02 -3.77
C GLY A 298 -9.26 -3.20 -4.54
N THR A 299 -7.98 -3.07 -4.89
CA THR A 299 -7.18 -4.10 -5.56
C THR A 299 -5.99 -4.53 -4.70
N LEU A 300 -5.93 -5.81 -4.36
CA LEU A 300 -4.72 -6.44 -3.84
C LEU A 300 -3.97 -7.10 -4.99
N ALA A 301 -2.73 -6.70 -5.18
CA ALA A 301 -1.91 -7.09 -6.31
C ALA A 301 -0.62 -7.77 -5.86
N ASN A 302 -0.03 -8.54 -6.77
CA ASN A 302 1.31 -9.06 -6.63
C ASN A 302 2.21 -8.36 -7.65
N ASP A 303 2.68 -7.17 -7.27
CA ASP A 303 3.38 -6.22 -8.15
C ASP A 303 4.88 -6.15 -7.87
N TYR A 304 5.42 -7.15 -7.17
CA TYR A 304 6.84 -7.15 -6.85
C TYR A 304 7.68 -7.44 -8.10
N TYR A 305 8.35 -6.40 -8.61
CA TYR A 305 9.28 -6.51 -9.72
C TYR A 305 10.72 -6.60 -9.20
N HIS A 306 11.25 -7.83 -9.13
CA HIS A 306 12.64 -8.04 -8.72
C HIS A 306 13.61 -7.32 -9.70
N LYS A 307 14.33 -6.28 -9.23
CA LYS A 307 15.42 -5.61 -9.98
C LYS A 307 16.66 -6.48 -10.23
N SER A 308 16.70 -7.72 -9.75
CA SER A 308 17.88 -8.60 -9.87
C SER A 308 17.86 -9.44 -11.15
N ALA A 309 18.65 -9.03 -12.14
CA ALA A 309 18.85 -9.74 -13.41
C ALA A 309 19.41 -11.17 -13.27
N THR A 310 19.93 -11.56 -12.09
CA THR A 310 20.56 -12.87 -11.84
C THR A 310 19.69 -13.84 -11.06
N ARG A 311 18.52 -13.42 -10.57
CA ARG A 311 17.56 -14.26 -9.82
C ARG A 311 16.16 -14.26 -10.43
N ALA A 312 16.07 -14.26 -11.76
CA ALA A 312 14.84 -14.47 -12.53
C ALA A 312 14.28 -15.92 -12.43
N THR A 313 14.72 -16.71 -11.44
CA THR A 313 14.11 -17.98 -11.09
C THR A 313 12.85 -17.70 -10.27
N GLN A 314 11.71 -17.74 -10.96
CA GLN A 314 10.35 -17.89 -10.46
C GLN A 314 10.29 -18.18 -8.96
N ARG A 315 10.15 -17.15 -8.14
CA ARG A 315 9.40 -17.33 -6.91
C ARG A 315 7.95 -17.20 -7.33
N SER A 316 7.21 -18.31 -7.28
CA SER A 316 5.78 -18.23 -7.01
C SER A 316 5.63 -17.37 -5.77
N THR A 317 5.34 -16.09 -5.96
CA THR A 317 5.22 -15.14 -4.86
C THR A 317 3.91 -15.42 -4.17
N TRP A 318 3.97 -16.37 -3.26
CA TRP A 318 2.90 -16.61 -2.31
C TRP A 318 2.67 -15.28 -1.61
N ILE A 319 1.44 -14.78 -1.58
CA ILE A 319 1.00 -14.00 -0.42
C ILE A 319 1.03 -15.03 0.73
N SER A 320 2.22 -15.41 1.22
CA SER A 320 2.37 -16.44 2.24
C SER A 320 1.78 -15.86 3.50
N ALA A 321 0.47 -16.01 3.64
CA ALA A 321 -0.35 -15.51 4.71
C ALA A 321 -0.03 -16.23 6.03
N SER A 322 1.09 -16.97 6.12
CA SER A 322 1.66 -17.32 7.41
C SER A 322 1.77 -16.09 8.32
N GLY A 323 2.06 -14.90 7.76
CA GLY A 323 2.09 -13.63 8.49
C GLY A 323 0.80 -12.78 8.47
N VAL A 324 -0.16 -13.06 7.59
CA VAL A 324 -1.45 -12.32 7.56
C VAL A 324 -2.44 -13.00 8.49
N ALA A 325 -2.87 -12.28 9.52
CA ALA A 325 -3.82 -12.76 10.52
C ALA A 325 -5.25 -12.83 9.97
N SER A 326 -5.67 -11.84 9.18
CA SER A 326 -7.01 -11.80 8.56
C SER A 326 -7.02 -10.98 7.27
N VAL A 327 -7.90 -11.36 6.35
CA VAL A 327 -8.25 -10.55 5.17
C VAL A 327 -9.75 -10.27 5.26
N ARG A 328 -10.14 -9.01 5.38
CA ARG A 328 -11.54 -8.59 5.43
C ARG A 328 -11.95 -8.05 4.08
N VAL A 329 -13.16 -8.38 3.64
CA VAL A 329 -13.75 -7.84 2.40
C VAL A 329 -15.04 -7.11 2.72
N GLY A 330 -15.11 -5.85 2.31
CA GLY A 330 -16.25 -4.96 2.46
C GLY A 330 -17.32 -5.17 1.37
N PRO A 331 -18.41 -4.39 1.44
CA PRO A 331 -19.57 -4.53 0.56
C PRO A 331 -19.35 -4.11 -0.91
N LYS A 332 -18.31 -3.33 -1.22
CA LYS A 332 -17.89 -3.01 -2.60
C LYS A 332 -16.95 -4.07 -3.19
N GLY A 333 -16.52 -5.03 -2.38
CA GLY A 333 -15.78 -6.21 -2.81
C GLY A 333 -14.28 -6.05 -2.92
N ALA A 334 -13.64 -7.03 -3.53
CA ALA A 334 -12.19 -7.07 -3.63
C ALA A 334 -11.76 -7.59 -5.00
N THR A 335 -10.75 -6.93 -5.57
CA THR A 335 -10.05 -7.41 -6.78
C THR A 335 -8.70 -7.98 -6.38
N PHE A 336 -8.39 -9.18 -6.87
CA PHE A 336 -7.09 -9.81 -6.71
C PHE A 336 -6.44 -9.97 -8.08
N THR A 337 -5.20 -9.51 -8.21
CA THR A 337 -4.44 -9.58 -9.47
C THR A 337 -2.99 -10.03 -9.26
N THR A 338 -2.43 -10.68 -10.28
CA THR A 338 -0.99 -10.94 -10.40
C THR A 338 -0.50 -10.29 -11.69
N ASP A 339 0.11 -9.11 -11.62
CA ASP A 339 0.48 -8.37 -12.84
C ASP A 339 1.79 -8.85 -13.49
N ASN A 340 2.20 -10.10 -13.24
CA ASN A 340 3.33 -10.73 -13.93
C ASN A 340 2.92 -11.18 -15.34
N GLY A 341 2.93 -10.24 -16.28
CA GLY A 341 2.68 -10.46 -17.70
C GLY A 341 3.27 -11.79 -18.20
N ALA A 342 2.41 -12.62 -18.81
CA ALA A 342 2.70 -13.91 -19.45
C ALA A 342 3.43 -14.99 -18.61
N LYS A 343 3.84 -14.73 -17.37
CA LYS A 343 4.48 -15.70 -16.47
C LYS A 343 3.65 -15.82 -15.20
N ALA A 344 2.83 -16.87 -15.15
CA ALA A 344 1.89 -17.16 -14.07
C ALA A 344 2.52 -16.98 -12.68
N GLY A 345 2.22 -15.84 -12.05
CA GLY A 345 2.49 -15.58 -10.65
C GLY A 345 1.38 -16.20 -9.81
N THR A 346 1.70 -16.70 -8.64
CA THR A 346 0.79 -17.52 -7.85
C THR A 346 0.32 -16.76 -6.61
N ALA A 347 -0.85 -16.09 -6.65
CA ALA A 347 -1.38 -15.36 -5.50
C ALA A 347 -2.06 -16.25 -4.43
N HIS A 348 -1.29 -17.04 -3.68
CA HIS A 348 -1.84 -17.86 -2.59
C HIS A 348 -2.43 -17.00 -1.46
N ILE A 349 -3.74 -16.75 -1.39
CA ILE A 349 -4.36 -16.14 -0.19
C ILE A 349 -4.67 -17.24 0.82
N ALA A 350 -3.69 -17.69 1.59
CA ALA A 350 -3.76 -18.93 2.35
C ALA A 350 -4.58 -18.88 3.67
N ARG A 351 -5.20 -17.75 4.07
CA ARG A 351 -5.96 -17.61 5.33
C ARG A 351 -7.30 -16.88 5.18
N ALA A 352 -8.20 -17.14 6.12
CA ALA A 352 -9.63 -16.81 6.11
C ALA A 352 -9.92 -15.39 5.61
N ILE A 353 -10.65 -15.32 4.48
CA ILE A 353 -11.27 -14.08 4.03
C ILE A 353 -12.57 -13.97 4.83
N THR A 354 -12.68 -12.96 5.69
CA THR A 354 -13.85 -12.72 6.54
C THR A 354 -14.58 -11.46 6.10
N ALA A 355 -15.88 -11.35 6.41
CA ALA A 355 -16.58 -10.07 6.22
C ALA A 355 -16.04 -9.03 7.22
N GLU A 356 -15.99 -7.78 6.81
CA GLU A 356 -15.61 -6.69 7.71
C GLU A 356 -16.69 -6.52 8.81
N ALA A 357 -16.26 -6.38 10.07
CA ALA A 357 -17.19 -6.28 11.20
C ALA A 357 -17.48 -4.81 11.48
N GLY A 358 -18.64 -4.30 11.05
CA GLY A 358 -18.93 -2.89 11.25
C GLY A 358 -20.14 -2.34 10.51
N GLU A 359 -21.23 -3.11 10.41
CA GLU A 359 -22.62 -2.63 10.29
C GLU A 359 -23.51 -3.88 10.36
N ALA A 360 -24.52 -3.89 11.24
CA ALA A 360 -25.34 -5.08 11.44
C ALA A 360 -26.16 -5.37 10.17
N GLY A 361 -25.71 -6.33 9.35
CA GLY A 361 -26.42 -6.78 8.14
C GLY A 361 -25.62 -6.77 6.83
N GLU A 362 -24.33 -6.42 6.82
CA GLU A 362 -23.52 -6.42 5.58
C GLU A 362 -22.62 -7.67 5.51
N THR A 363 -22.84 -8.49 4.48
CA THR A 363 -22.02 -9.64 4.11
C THR A 363 -21.02 -9.22 3.02
N ALA A 364 -19.78 -9.73 3.02
CA ALA A 364 -18.77 -9.43 1.99
C ALA A 364 -19.30 -9.74 0.58
N LYS A 365 -19.24 -8.79 -0.37
CA LYS A 365 -19.79 -8.94 -1.73
C LYS A 365 -18.70 -8.88 -2.79
N GLY A 366 -18.69 -9.75 -3.80
CA GLY A 366 -17.88 -9.48 -5.01
C GLY A 366 -16.39 -9.84 -4.90
N LEU A 367 -16.00 -11.05 -5.33
CA LEU A 367 -14.58 -11.40 -5.52
C LEU A 367 -14.25 -11.39 -7.00
N THR A 368 -13.25 -10.61 -7.42
CA THR A 368 -12.76 -10.61 -8.80
C THR A 368 -11.33 -11.11 -8.87
N PHE A 369 -11.08 -12.16 -9.65
CA PHE A 369 -9.73 -12.65 -9.95
C PHE A 369 -9.37 -12.32 -11.40
N ASN A 370 -8.33 -11.52 -11.62
CA ASN A 370 -7.84 -11.17 -12.97
C ASN A 370 -6.78 -12.16 -13.50
N SER A 371 -6.49 -12.09 -14.80
CA SER A 371 -5.63 -13.02 -15.54
C SER A 371 -4.33 -13.39 -14.81
N GLY A 372 -3.99 -14.68 -14.75
CA GLY A 372 -2.76 -15.17 -14.11
C GLY A 372 -2.88 -15.40 -12.61
N SER A 373 -3.95 -14.93 -11.95
CA SER A 373 -4.15 -15.12 -10.51
C SER A 373 -4.57 -16.56 -10.18
N TRP A 374 -3.96 -17.15 -9.15
CA TRP A 374 -4.41 -18.40 -8.51
C TRP A 374 -4.76 -18.14 -7.06
N ALA A 375 -5.98 -18.41 -6.62
CA ALA A 375 -6.38 -18.22 -5.22
C ALA A 375 -6.82 -19.53 -4.56
N PHE A 376 -6.60 -19.64 -3.25
CA PHE A 376 -7.07 -20.74 -2.40
C PHE A 376 -8.07 -20.22 -1.38
N ALA A 377 -9.28 -20.77 -1.35
CA ALA A 377 -10.23 -20.48 -0.27
C ALA A 377 -10.15 -21.56 0.83
N ALA A 378 -10.05 -21.15 2.10
CA ALA A 378 -10.07 -22.02 3.29
C ALA A 378 -11.36 -21.84 4.13
N ALA A 379 -11.51 -22.55 5.25
CA ALA A 379 -12.77 -22.72 6.00
C ALA A 379 -13.05 -21.59 6.96
N GLY A 380 -14.35 -21.39 7.23
CA GLY A 380 -14.87 -20.36 8.13
C GLY A 380 -15.30 -19.09 7.43
N ASN A 381 -15.27 -19.06 6.10
CA ASN A 381 -15.57 -17.87 5.32
C ASN A 381 -17.07 -17.82 4.97
N ALA A 382 -17.75 -16.74 5.38
CA ALA A 382 -19.08 -16.39 4.91
C ALA A 382 -18.95 -15.18 3.97
N TYR A 383 -19.37 -15.37 2.73
CA TYR A 383 -19.45 -14.32 1.71
C TYR A 383 -20.91 -14.25 1.20
N GLU A 384 -21.23 -13.22 0.43
CA GLU A 384 -22.45 -13.08 -0.37
C GLU A 384 -22.07 -12.44 -1.71
N GLY A 385 -22.98 -12.38 -2.68
CA GLY A 385 -22.71 -11.71 -3.96
C GLY A 385 -21.84 -12.52 -4.93
N PRO A 386 -21.59 -11.97 -6.13
CA PRO A 386 -20.99 -12.72 -7.24
C PRO A 386 -19.48 -12.93 -7.07
N THR A 387 -18.99 -14.11 -7.41
CA THR A 387 -17.55 -14.38 -7.60
C THR A 387 -17.27 -14.40 -9.09
N VAL A 388 -16.34 -13.59 -9.58
CA VAL A 388 -15.97 -13.49 -10.99
C VAL A 388 -14.51 -13.89 -11.18
N ILE A 389 -14.28 -14.94 -11.96
CA ILE A 389 -12.94 -15.40 -12.34
C ILE A 389 -12.73 -14.95 -13.80
N LYS A 390 -12.02 -13.84 -14.02
CA LYS A 390 -11.82 -13.29 -15.38
C LYS A 390 -10.77 -14.06 -16.16
N ASP A 391 -10.74 -13.83 -17.47
CA ASP A 391 -10.01 -14.60 -18.49
C ASP A 391 -8.58 -14.97 -18.08
N GLY A 392 -8.29 -16.28 -18.06
CA GLY A 392 -6.98 -16.84 -17.74
C GLY A 392 -6.61 -16.85 -16.25
N ALA A 393 -7.56 -16.57 -15.35
CA ALA A 393 -7.40 -16.76 -13.89
C ALA A 393 -7.88 -18.14 -13.43
N ALA A 394 -7.45 -18.60 -12.25
CA ALA A 394 -7.93 -19.83 -11.64
C ALA A 394 -8.26 -19.67 -10.15
N LEU A 395 -9.36 -20.26 -9.69
CA LEU A 395 -9.74 -20.32 -8.28
C LEU A 395 -9.78 -21.78 -7.81
N PHE A 396 -8.99 -22.11 -6.80
CA PHE A 396 -8.96 -23.43 -6.16
C PHE A 396 -9.68 -23.38 -4.81
N LEU A 397 -10.71 -24.22 -4.64
CA LEU A 397 -11.46 -24.37 -3.40
C LEU A 397 -10.93 -25.60 -2.66
N ASP A 398 -10.12 -25.46 -1.61
CA ASP A 398 -9.50 -26.59 -0.89
C ASP A 398 -10.44 -27.25 0.15
N VAL A 399 -9.97 -28.23 0.95
CA VAL A 399 -10.66 -29.06 1.96
C VAL A 399 -11.66 -28.30 2.83
N ASN A 400 -11.45 -27.00 2.93
CA ASN A 400 -12.06 -26.09 3.84
C ASN A 400 -12.77 -24.91 3.12
N GLY A 401 -12.50 -24.64 1.85
CA GLY A 401 -13.07 -23.49 1.13
C GLY A 401 -14.52 -23.68 0.70
N THR A 402 -15.47 -23.02 1.34
CA THR A 402 -16.85 -22.90 0.85
C THR A 402 -17.04 -21.57 0.14
N ILE A 403 -17.40 -21.60 -1.14
CA ILE A 403 -18.11 -20.46 -1.74
C ILE A 403 -19.51 -20.47 -1.12
N PRO A 404 -20.07 -19.32 -0.70
CA PRO A 404 -21.35 -19.30 -0.02
C PRO A 404 -22.46 -19.86 -0.90
N SER A 405 -23.44 -20.47 -0.24
CA SER A 405 -24.64 -21.01 -0.88
C SER A 405 -25.56 -19.95 -1.50
N THR A 406 -25.23 -18.65 -1.39
CA THR A 406 -25.96 -17.52 -1.98
C THR A 406 -25.20 -16.83 -3.11
N SER A 407 -23.97 -17.26 -3.41
CA SER A 407 -23.12 -16.62 -4.41
C SER A 407 -23.28 -17.23 -5.81
N THR A 408 -23.43 -16.35 -6.81
CA THR A 408 -23.26 -16.70 -8.22
C THR A 408 -21.78 -16.73 -8.57
N VAL A 409 -21.28 -17.83 -9.11
CA VAL A 409 -19.89 -17.93 -9.59
C VAL A 409 -19.88 -17.80 -11.11
N THR A 410 -19.17 -16.80 -11.62
CA THR A 410 -18.93 -16.60 -13.05
C THR A 410 -17.49 -16.97 -13.37
N VAL A 411 -17.30 -17.92 -14.28
CA VAL A 411 -16.00 -18.36 -14.76
C VAL A 411 -15.83 -17.87 -16.20
N GLY A 412 -14.91 -16.94 -16.38
CA GLY A 412 -14.58 -16.30 -17.65
C GLY A 412 -13.89 -17.23 -18.64
N SER A 413 -13.59 -16.70 -19.81
CA SER A 413 -13.08 -17.47 -20.94
C SER A 413 -11.66 -17.98 -20.69
N GLY A 414 -11.46 -19.30 -20.80
CA GLY A 414 -10.17 -19.93 -20.52
C GLY A 414 -9.74 -19.90 -19.04
N SER A 415 -10.66 -19.52 -18.15
CA SER A 415 -10.44 -19.50 -16.70
C SER A 415 -10.86 -20.80 -16.04
N GLU A 416 -10.40 -21.03 -14.81
CA GLU A 416 -10.64 -22.28 -14.08
C GLU A 416 -11.27 -22.07 -12.72
N LEU A 417 -12.33 -22.85 -12.43
CA LEU A 417 -12.84 -23.07 -11.07
C LEU A 417 -12.53 -24.51 -10.69
N CYS A 418 -11.70 -24.72 -9.67
CA CYS A 418 -11.26 -26.04 -9.24
C CYS A 418 -11.75 -26.39 -7.84
N ALA A 419 -12.43 -27.53 -7.68
CA ALA A 419 -12.80 -28.08 -6.38
C ALA A 419 -11.75 -29.12 -5.93
N VAL A 420 -10.96 -28.79 -4.90
CA VAL A 420 -9.94 -29.66 -4.29
C VAL A 420 -10.23 -29.91 -2.81
N GLY A 421 -9.68 -30.97 -2.24
CA GLY A 421 -9.80 -31.29 -0.82
C GLY A 421 -11.20 -31.66 -0.28
N GLY A 422 -12.30 -31.59 -1.04
CA GLY A 422 -13.63 -31.97 -0.55
C GLY A 422 -14.73 -31.58 -1.51
N ASN A 423 -15.92 -32.17 -1.35
CA ASN A 423 -17.12 -31.74 -2.08
C ASN A 423 -17.43 -30.27 -1.78
N LYS A 424 -17.90 -29.54 -2.79
CA LYS A 424 -18.18 -28.11 -2.72
C LYS A 424 -19.61 -27.82 -3.13
N THR A 425 -20.15 -26.70 -2.66
CA THR A 425 -21.48 -26.22 -3.02
C THR A 425 -21.41 -24.75 -3.42
N VAL A 426 -22.15 -24.36 -4.47
CA VAL A 426 -22.33 -22.98 -4.94
C VAL A 426 -23.82 -22.72 -5.20
N SER A 427 -24.26 -21.46 -5.15
CA SER A 427 -25.65 -21.11 -5.45
C SER A 427 -25.92 -21.22 -6.94
N ASP A 428 -25.34 -20.31 -7.71
CA ASP A 428 -25.47 -20.27 -9.16
C ASP A 428 -24.10 -20.43 -9.80
N LEU A 429 -24.07 -21.00 -11.00
CA LEU A 429 -22.85 -21.14 -11.78
C LEU A 429 -23.07 -20.62 -13.21
N VAL A 430 -22.23 -19.68 -13.63
CA VAL A 430 -22.16 -19.13 -14.97
C VAL A 430 -20.80 -19.48 -15.55
N LEU A 431 -20.77 -20.22 -16.65
CA LEU A 431 -19.56 -20.54 -17.39
C LEU A 431 -19.56 -19.77 -18.72
N GLU A 432 -18.44 -19.12 -19.02
CA GLU A 432 -18.19 -18.55 -20.34
C GLU A 432 -17.48 -19.57 -21.25
N LYS A 433 -17.29 -19.20 -22.52
CA LYS A 433 -16.67 -20.07 -23.53
C LYS A 433 -15.29 -20.57 -23.05
N ASP A 434 -15.01 -21.86 -23.22
CA ASP A 434 -13.71 -22.45 -22.84
C ASP A 434 -13.38 -22.43 -21.34
N ALA A 435 -14.32 -22.05 -20.47
CA ALA A 435 -14.17 -22.17 -19.01
C ALA A 435 -13.89 -23.63 -18.60
N ILE A 436 -13.07 -23.78 -17.55
CA ILE A 436 -12.58 -25.06 -17.04
C ILE A 436 -13.18 -25.31 -15.65
N LEU A 437 -13.80 -26.46 -15.47
CA LEU A 437 -14.15 -27.00 -14.15
C LEU A 437 -13.11 -28.04 -13.74
N GLY A 438 -12.27 -27.70 -12.77
CA GLY A 438 -11.24 -28.58 -12.23
C GLY A 438 -11.73 -29.37 -11.01
N PHE A 439 -11.26 -30.61 -10.85
CA PHE A 439 -11.54 -31.41 -9.66
C PHE A 439 -10.30 -32.18 -9.22
N GLY A 440 -9.95 -32.02 -7.93
CA GLY A 440 -8.96 -32.88 -7.28
C GLY A 440 -9.53 -34.27 -6.96
N THR A 441 -8.65 -35.21 -6.67
CA THR A 441 -9.02 -36.56 -6.23
C THR A 441 -8.36 -36.89 -4.89
N SER A 442 -9.06 -37.63 -4.04
CA SER A 442 -8.50 -38.27 -2.85
C SER A 442 -8.75 -39.76 -2.95
N ALA A 443 -7.69 -40.58 -2.89
CA ALA A 443 -7.80 -42.04 -2.95
C ALA A 443 -8.65 -42.57 -4.14
N SER A 444 -8.56 -41.92 -5.30
CA SER A 444 -9.30 -42.26 -6.53
C SER A 444 -10.80 -41.92 -6.54
N THR A 445 -11.32 -41.19 -5.55
CA THR A 445 -12.64 -40.55 -5.64
C THR A 445 -12.48 -39.06 -5.93
N PRO A 446 -13.18 -38.52 -6.95
CA PRO A 446 -13.15 -37.12 -7.31
C PRO A 446 -14.02 -36.34 -6.34
N TYR A 447 -13.62 -35.11 -6.05
CA TYR A 447 -14.51 -34.18 -5.38
C TYR A 447 -15.60 -33.73 -6.33
N THR A 448 -16.81 -33.52 -5.80
CA THR A 448 -17.96 -33.06 -6.57
C THR A 448 -18.26 -31.60 -6.26
N LEU A 449 -18.56 -30.80 -7.29
CA LEU A 449 -19.18 -29.49 -7.15
C LEU A 449 -20.70 -29.63 -7.23
N THR A 450 -21.43 -29.05 -6.29
CA THR A 450 -22.90 -29.02 -6.26
C THR A 450 -23.39 -27.61 -6.50
N VAL A 451 -24.23 -27.41 -7.50
CA VAL A 451 -24.94 -26.15 -7.76
C VAL A 451 -26.36 -26.31 -7.22
N THR A 452 -26.83 -25.39 -6.38
CA THR A 452 -28.17 -25.49 -5.77
C THR A 452 -29.23 -24.65 -6.47
N GLY A 453 -28.81 -23.63 -7.22
CA GLY A 453 -29.64 -22.66 -7.93
C GLY A 453 -29.51 -22.82 -9.44
N SER A 454 -29.35 -21.69 -10.13
CA SER A 454 -29.32 -21.60 -11.58
C SER A 454 -27.98 -21.98 -12.19
N LEU A 455 -28.03 -22.44 -13.44
CA LEU A 455 -26.87 -22.88 -14.20
C LEU A 455 -26.91 -22.26 -15.60
N THR A 456 -25.92 -21.43 -15.91
CA THR A 456 -25.73 -20.85 -17.25
C THR A 456 -24.45 -21.43 -17.85
N LEU A 457 -24.57 -22.08 -19.01
CA LEU A 457 -23.45 -22.79 -19.64
C LEU A 457 -23.20 -22.29 -21.06
N PRO A 458 -21.94 -22.33 -21.53
CA PRO A 458 -21.59 -22.03 -22.90
C PRO A 458 -21.90 -23.23 -23.81
N ALA A 459 -21.78 -23.04 -25.13
CA ALA A 459 -21.82 -24.17 -26.06
C ALA A 459 -20.65 -25.16 -25.87
N TYR A 460 -19.52 -24.70 -25.32
CA TYR A 460 -18.28 -25.46 -25.12
C TYR A 460 -17.68 -25.14 -23.75
N ALA A 461 -17.51 -26.17 -22.92
CA ALA A 461 -16.86 -26.09 -21.61
C ALA A 461 -15.87 -27.26 -21.45
N LYS A 462 -14.95 -27.13 -20.50
CA LYS A 462 -13.91 -28.13 -20.24
C LYS A 462 -13.98 -28.64 -18.80
N ILE A 463 -13.59 -29.89 -18.61
CA ILE A 463 -13.38 -30.49 -17.29
C ILE A 463 -11.92 -30.89 -17.15
N ALA A 464 -11.29 -30.55 -16.03
CA ALA A 464 -9.98 -31.06 -15.64
C ALA A 464 -10.13 -32.00 -14.43
N LEU A 465 -9.52 -33.18 -14.49
CA LEU A 465 -9.35 -34.05 -13.32
C LEU A 465 -7.88 -34.14 -12.96
N TYR A 466 -7.58 -33.84 -11.69
CA TYR A 466 -6.23 -33.80 -11.13
C TYR A 466 -5.97 -34.98 -10.20
N ALA A 467 -4.81 -35.63 -10.36
CA ALA A 467 -4.35 -36.74 -9.53
C ALA A 467 -3.96 -36.31 -8.10
N SER A 468 -3.83 -35.00 -7.84
CA SER A 468 -3.59 -34.45 -6.51
C SER A 468 -4.32 -33.11 -6.32
N ASN A 469 -4.31 -32.60 -5.08
CA ASN A 469 -4.97 -31.34 -4.70
C ASN A 469 -4.17 -30.08 -5.08
N ALA A 470 -3.36 -30.13 -6.15
CA ALA A 470 -2.46 -29.06 -6.53
C ALA A 470 -2.76 -28.52 -7.95
N PRO A 471 -2.63 -27.19 -8.16
CA PRO A 471 -2.65 -26.60 -9.50
C PRO A 471 -1.59 -27.22 -10.41
N GLY A 472 -1.95 -27.54 -11.64
CA GLY A 472 -1.02 -28.15 -12.61
C GLY A 472 -0.59 -29.57 -12.28
N ALA A 473 -1.28 -30.24 -11.35
CA ALA A 473 -1.06 -31.65 -11.06
C ALA A 473 -1.31 -32.53 -12.29
N ASP A 474 -0.68 -33.71 -12.29
CA ASP A 474 -0.85 -34.70 -13.35
C ASP A 474 -2.32 -35.08 -13.53
N ALA A 475 -2.69 -35.39 -14.77
CA ALA A 475 -4.00 -35.89 -15.11
C ALA A 475 -4.30 -37.22 -14.40
N VAL A 476 -5.56 -37.41 -14.00
CA VAL A 476 -6.03 -38.75 -13.60
C VAL A 476 -5.97 -39.69 -14.80
N THR A 477 -5.21 -40.78 -14.67
CA THR A 477 -5.06 -41.83 -15.69
C THR A 477 -5.82 -43.10 -15.38
N ALA A 478 -6.31 -43.24 -14.15
CA ALA A 478 -7.07 -44.42 -13.72
C ALA A 478 -8.40 -44.51 -14.48
N ALA A 479 -8.72 -45.71 -14.97
CA ALA A 479 -10.03 -45.98 -15.57
C ALA A 479 -11.12 -45.97 -14.48
N GLY A 480 -12.27 -45.39 -14.80
CA GLY A 480 -13.37 -45.26 -13.85
C GLY A 480 -14.40 -44.22 -14.27
N THR A 481 -15.51 -44.17 -13.52
CA THR A 481 -16.56 -43.15 -13.68
C THR A 481 -16.52 -42.19 -12.50
N TYR A 482 -16.46 -40.91 -12.81
CA TYR A 482 -16.16 -39.83 -11.88
C TYR A 482 -17.30 -38.82 -11.87
N ALA A 483 -18.05 -38.73 -10.77
CA ALA A 483 -19.10 -37.73 -10.61
C ALA A 483 -18.48 -36.36 -10.26
N VAL A 484 -18.62 -35.40 -11.17
CA VAL A 484 -17.88 -34.14 -11.09
C VAL A 484 -18.78 -32.95 -10.77
N LEU A 485 -20.00 -32.90 -11.32
CA LEU A 485 -20.91 -31.78 -11.14
C LEU A 485 -22.33 -32.27 -10.85
N LYS A 486 -22.92 -31.81 -9.75
CA LYS A 486 -24.33 -32.01 -9.38
C LYS A 486 -25.07 -30.69 -9.52
N VAL A 487 -26.24 -30.71 -10.14
CA VAL A 487 -27.08 -29.52 -10.38
C VAL A 487 -28.55 -29.88 -10.16
N PRO A 488 -29.47 -28.91 -10.01
CA PRO A 488 -30.90 -29.24 -9.90
C PRO A 488 -31.38 -29.93 -11.17
N ALA A 489 -32.36 -30.84 -11.06
CA ALA A 489 -32.88 -31.60 -12.21
C ALA A 489 -33.41 -30.69 -13.33
N ALA A 490 -33.91 -29.49 -13.00
CA ALA A 490 -34.31 -28.48 -13.97
C ALA A 490 -33.17 -28.03 -14.92
N CYS A 491 -31.91 -28.16 -14.49
CA CYS A 491 -30.73 -27.81 -15.28
C CYS A 491 -30.19 -28.97 -16.14
N ALA A 492 -30.80 -30.16 -16.09
CA ALA A 492 -30.30 -31.35 -16.79
C ALA A 492 -30.21 -31.16 -18.31
N ALA A 493 -31.20 -30.49 -18.91
CA ALA A 493 -31.22 -30.24 -20.35
C ALA A 493 -30.09 -29.29 -20.78
N ALA A 494 -29.82 -28.24 -19.99
CA ALA A 494 -28.71 -27.33 -20.23
C ALA A 494 -27.37 -28.07 -20.13
N LEU A 495 -27.23 -28.91 -19.10
CA LEU A 495 -26.01 -29.70 -18.86
C LEU A 495 -25.71 -30.70 -19.99
N ALA A 496 -26.75 -31.32 -20.55
CA ALA A 496 -26.64 -32.26 -21.66
C ALA A 496 -26.39 -31.58 -23.02
N ALA A 497 -26.75 -30.30 -23.16
CA ALA A 497 -26.55 -29.54 -24.39
C ALA A 497 -25.09 -29.07 -24.58
N VAL A 498 -24.30 -29.03 -23.51
CA VAL A 498 -22.89 -28.60 -23.55
C VAL A 498 -22.02 -29.66 -24.19
N LYS A 499 -21.10 -29.22 -25.04
CA LYS A 499 -20.00 -30.06 -25.52
C LYS A 499 -18.85 -30.02 -24.52
N TRP A 500 -18.69 -31.13 -23.79
CA TRP A 500 -17.62 -31.31 -22.80
C TRP A 500 -16.37 -31.91 -23.42
N SER A 501 -15.21 -31.45 -22.95
CA SER A 501 -13.90 -32.04 -23.26
C SER A 501 -13.02 -32.08 -22.02
N CYS A 502 -12.04 -32.99 -22.01
CA CYS A 502 -11.08 -33.09 -20.93
C CYS A 502 -9.93 -32.08 -21.17
N ALA A 503 -9.74 -31.13 -20.26
CA ALA A 503 -8.64 -30.15 -20.30
C ALA A 503 -7.29 -30.80 -19.99
N THR A 504 -7.27 -31.88 -19.22
CA THR A 504 -6.08 -32.64 -18.81
C THR A 504 -6.07 -34.04 -19.44
N ALA A 505 -6.30 -34.13 -20.76
CA ALA A 505 -6.35 -35.42 -21.44
C ALA A 505 -4.97 -36.11 -21.48
N SER A 506 -4.93 -37.38 -21.07
CA SER A 506 -3.75 -38.25 -21.22
C SER A 506 -3.83 -39.02 -22.54
N ALA A 507 -2.69 -39.16 -23.21
CA ALA A 507 -2.61 -39.90 -24.47
C ALA A 507 -3.01 -41.37 -24.27
N GLY A 508 -3.81 -41.90 -25.21
CA GLY A 508 -4.31 -43.27 -25.17
C GLY A 508 -5.67 -43.41 -24.50
N ASN A 509 -6.09 -42.48 -23.64
CA ASN A 509 -7.37 -42.59 -22.93
C ASN A 509 -8.55 -42.00 -23.71
N THR A 510 -9.70 -42.64 -23.61
CA THR A 510 -11.01 -42.15 -24.06
C THR A 510 -11.78 -41.54 -22.89
N TYR A 511 -12.32 -40.34 -23.10
CA TYR A 511 -13.09 -39.59 -22.11
C TYR A 511 -14.54 -39.46 -22.57
N THR A 512 -15.47 -40.06 -21.82
CA THR A 512 -16.91 -40.01 -22.12
C THR A 512 -17.64 -39.21 -21.05
N PHE A 513 -18.53 -38.31 -21.45
CA PHE A 513 -19.34 -37.52 -20.53
C PHE A 513 -20.79 -37.99 -20.57
N SER A 514 -21.40 -38.20 -19.40
CA SER A 514 -22.81 -38.60 -19.29
C SER A 514 -23.54 -37.78 -18.23
N VAL A 515 -24.81 -37.51 -18.48
CA VAL A 515 -25.71 -36.85 -17.53
C VAL A 515 -26.77 -37.85 -17.09
N ALA A 516 -26.89 -38.04 -15.78
CA ALA A 516 -27.93 -38.86 -15.18
C ALA A 516 -28.79 -38.01 -14.24
N THR A 517 -30.10 -38.23 -14.24
CA THR A 517 -31.04 -37.53 -13.36
C THR A 517 -31.63 -38.52 -12.37
N GLU A 518 -31.56 -38.19 -11.08
CA GLU A 518 -32.11 -38.98 -9.98
C GLU A 518 -32.84 -38.05 -9.01
N GLY A 519 -34.16 -38.22 -8.90
CA GLY A 519 -35.02 -37.30 -8.15
C GLY A 519 -34.86 -35.85 -8.64
N ASP A 520 -34.59 -34.95 -7.70
CA ASP A 520 -34.46 -33.51 -7.97
C ASP A 520 -33.02 -33.08 -8.35
N THR A 521 -32.11 -34.03 -8.60
CA THR A 521 -30.71 -33.75 -8.93
C THR A 521 -30.32 -34.36 -10.29
N ALA A 522 -29.56 -33.62 -11.08
CA ALA A 522 -28.84 -34.12 -12.25
C ALA A 522 -27.34 -34.13 -11.99
N THR A 523 -26.65 -35.21 -12.39
CA THR A 523 -25.21 -35.40 -12.19
C THR A 523 -24.52 -35.57 -13.52
N LEU A 524 -23.52 -34.74 -13.79
CA LEU A 524 -22.53 -34.94 -14.85
C LEU A 524 -21.41 -35.84 -14.33
N SER A 525 -21.14 -36.91 -15.07
CA SER A 525 -20.05 -37.84 -14.82
C SER A 525 -19.09 -37.89 -16.00
N MET A 526 -17.79 -37.97 -15.71
CA MET A 526 -16.75 -38.25 -16.69
C MET A 526 -16.26 -39.70 -16.51
N THR A 527 -16.32 -40.50 -17.56
CA THR A 527 -15.78 -41.86 -17.59
C THR A 527 -14.47 -41.87 -18.36
N ILE A 528 -13.42 -42.38 -17.73
CA ILE A 528 -12.10 -42.60 -18.34
C ILE A 528 -11.99 -44.09 -18.67
N ALA A 529 -11.67 -44.39 -19.93
CA ALA A 529 -11.34 -45.72 -20.42
C ALA A 529 -9.97 -45.68 -21.13
N ALA A 530 -9.20 -46.77 -21.00
CA ALA A 530 -7.90 -46.93 -21.64
C ALA A 530 -8.02 -47.28 -23.14
#